data_AF-A0A379FY08-F1
#
_entry.id   AF-A0A379FY08-F1
#
_cell.length_a   1.000
_cell.length_b   1.000
_cell.length_c   1.000
_cell.angle_alpha   90.00
_cell.angle_beta   90.00
_cell.angle_gamma   90.00
#
_symmetry.space_group_name_H-M   'P 1'
#
loop_
_entity.id
_entity.type
_entity.pdbx_description
1 polymer ?
#
loop_
_entity_poly.entity_id
_entity_poly.type
_entity_poly.pdbx_seq_one_letter_code
_entity_poly.pdbx_strand_id
1 'polypeptide(L)'
;MDNLFFILTLIALIAFILGLIKPKLVLMPNRMKSSLVYSIAILVLLSLFIVFAEPSQTQEQAKSSPQTEEQKQPQKNSYLSSDQECTKDNKIYATAKDAMEYFSDYYPENNTLEIISESPLKIRLSPQAVSNDIVDVKELLTKRAVVYGVYRALINTPNDKVTVTSYLVDFDGKKLKDSPEYTTTITKPQALEIIKKYIPVNNLSELTDDSCSFTARFNELRFDDSGKKGFDTFFNELISVSK
;
A
#
# COMPACT_ATOMS: atom_id res chain seq x y z
N MET A 1 -5.26 -10.20 -36.03
CA MET A 1 -4.65 -8.85 -36.12
C MET A 1 -3.77 -8.58 -34.90
N ASP A 2 -4.08 -9.21 -33.77
CA ASP A 2 -3.49 -8.88 -32.46
C ASP A 2 -2.00 -9.22 -32.35
N ASN A 3 -1.58 -10.39 -32.87
CA ASN A 3 -0.17 -10.80 -32.80
C ASN A 3 0.75 -9.89 -33.65
N LEU A 4 0.29 -9.42 -34.81
CA LEU A 4 1.08 -8.53 -35.67
C LEU A 4 1.24 -7.15 -35.02
N PHE A 5 0.16 -6.61 -34.46
CA PHE A 5 0.19 -5.34 -33.73
C PHE A 5 1.08 -5.42 -32.47
N PHE A 6 1.00 -6.51 -31.71
CA PHE A 6 1.85 -6.72 -30.54
C PHE A 6 3.34 -6.77 -30.92
N ILE A 7 3.68 -7.47 -32.00
CA ILE A 7 5.06 -7.54 -32.51
C ILE A 7 5.55 -6.16 -32.96
N LEU A 8 4.73 -5.38 -33.66
CA LEU A 8 5.12 -4.04 -34.12
C LEU A 8 5.35 -3.07 -32.95
N THR A 9 4.50 -3.11 -31.93
CA THR A 9 4.65 -2.30 -30.71
C THR A 9 5.90 -2.70 -29.94
N LEU A 10 6.21 -4.00 -29.84
CA LEU A 10 7.43 -4.50 -29.20
C LEU A 10 8.70 -4.05 -29.96
N ILE A 11 8.70 -4.10 -31.29
CA ILE A 11 9.80 -3.61 -32.13
C ILE A 11 10.00 -2.09 -31.94
N ALA A 12 8.91 -1.32 -31.90
CA ALA A 12 8.97 0.12 -31.66
C ALA A 12 9.55 0.46 -30.28
N LEU A 13 9.20 -0.32 -29.24
CA LEU A 13 9.74 -0.16 -27.89
C LEU A 13 11.23 -0.49 -27.82
N ILE A 14 11.67 -1.57 -28.47
CA ILE A 14 13.09 -1.93 -28.55
C ILE A 14 13.88 -0.83 -29.30
N ALA A 15 13.34 -0.33 -30.41
CA ALA A 15 13.96 0.76 -31.16
C ALA A 15 14.04 2.07 -30.36
N PHE A 16 13.03 2.37 -29.53
CA PHE A 16 13.06 3.50 -28.60
C PHE A 16 14.22 3.36 -27.59
N ILE A 17 14.34 2.21 -26.92
CA ILE A 17 15.39 1.96 -25.91
C ILE A 17 16.78 2.04 -26.56
N LEU A 18 16.98 1.35 -27.69
CA LEU A 18 18.26 1.37 -28.42
C LEU A 18 18.60 2.79 -28.92
N GLY A 19 17.59 3.56 -29.32
CA GLY A 19 17.70 4.94 -29.75
C GLY A 19 18.15 5.92 -28.65
N LEU A 20 17.72 5.69 -27.41
CA LEU A 20 18.17 6.45 -26.24
C LEU A 20 19.63 6.12 -25.89
N ILE A 21 20.03 4.85 -25.98
CA ILE A 21 21.40 4.42 -25.69
C ILE A 21 22.35 4.92 -26.78
N LYS A 22 22.07 4.59 -28.05
CA LYS A 22 22.91 4.92 -29.20
C LYS A 22 22.05 5.16 -30.46
N PRO A 23 21.70 6.42 -30.78
CA PRO A 23 20.72 6.75 -31.81
C PRO A 23 21.12 6.29 -33.22
N LYS A 24 22.43 6.12 -33.47
CA LYS A 24 22.95 5.59 -34.73
C LYS A 24 22.52 4.13 -35.01
N LEU A 25 22.21 3.33 -33.98
CA LEU A 25 21.72 1.94 -34.15
C LEU A 25 20.35 1.87 -34.82
N VAL A 26 19.55 2.92 -34.64
CA VAL A 26 18.21 3.06 -35.22
C VAL A 26 18.19 4.13 -36.32
N LEU A 27 19.35 4.41 -36.92
CA LEU A 27 19.53 5.35 -38.03
C LEU A 27 19.04 6.78 -37.71
N MET A 28 19.12 7.19 -36.44
CA MET A 28 18.73 8.53 -35.99
C MET A 28 19.95 9.42 -35.68
N PRO A 29 19.86 10.73 -35.96
CA PRO A 29 21.00 11.65 -35.82
C PRO A 29 21.34 11.98 -34.37
N ASN A 30 20.36 12.01 -33.47
CA ASN A 30 20.56 12.28 -32.05
C ASN A 30 19.49 11.61 -31.17
N ARG A 31 19.76 11.52 -29.87
CA ARG A 31 18.89 10.86 -28.88
C ARG A 31 17.52 11.53 -28.78
N MET A 32 17.46 12.86 -28.87
CA MET A 32 16.19 13.61 -28.81
C MET A 32 15.26 13.30 -29.98
N LYS A 33 15.78 13.26 -31.21
CA LYS A 33 14.98 12.92 -32.40
C LYS A 33 14.53 11.47 -32.36
N SER A 34 15.40 10.57 -31.87
CA SER A 34 15.02 9.17 -31.66
C SER A 34 13.88 9.05 -30.64
N SER A 35 14.00 9.69 -29.48
CA SER A 35 12.96 9.68 -28.45
C SER A 35 11.64 10.23 -29.00
N LEU A 36 11.67 11.38 -29.67
CA LEU A 36 10.47 12.03 -30.19
C LEU A 36 9.75 11.15 -31.23
N VAL A 37 10.48 10.59 -32.19
CA VAL A 37 9.90 9.79 -33.28
C VAL A 37 9.26 8.51 -32.76
N TYR A 38 9.96 7.76 -31.90
CA TYR A 38 9.43 6.49 -31.41
C TYR A 38 8.36 6.67 -30.33
N SER A 39 8.41 7.74 -29.52
CA SER A 39 7.30 8.08 -28.62
C SER A 39 6.01 8.41 -29.38
N ILE A 40 6.11 9.17 -30.48
CA ILE A 40 4.95 9.45 -31.35
C ILE A 40 4.43 8.16 -32.00
N ALA A 41 5.32 7.30 -32.49
CA ALA A 41 4.92 6.03 -33.11
C ALA A 41 4.17 5.10 -32.12
N ILE A 42 4.64 5.02 -30.87
CA ILE A 42 3.97 4.23 -29.83
C ILE A 42 2.59 4.79 -29.49
N LEU A 43 2.45 6.12 -29.38
CA LEU A 43 1.16 6.75 -29.11
C LEU A 43 0.14 6.52 -30.24
N VAL A 44 0.58 6.58 -31.50
CA VAL A 44 -0.28 6.26 -32.64
C VAL A 44 -0.72 4.80 -32.60
N LEU A 45 0.18 3.85 -32.33
CA LEU A 45 -0.15 2.42 -32.21
C LEU A 45 -1.12 2.13 -31.06
N LEU A 46 -0.97 2.81 -29.91
CA LEU A 46 -1.89 2.70 -28.78
C LEU A 46 -3.27 3.29 -29.07
N SER A 47 -3.34 4.41 -29.79
CA SER A 47 -4.62 5.02 -30.16
C SER A 47 -5.44 4.16 -31.13
N LEU A 48 -4.77 3.41 -32.00
CA LEU A 48 -5.43 2.45 -32.89
C LEU A 48 -6.00 1.26 -32.10
N PHE A 49 -5.40 0.87 -30.98
CA PHE A 49 -5.93 -0.19 -30.11
C PHE A 49 -7.31 0.16 -29.54
N ILE A 50 -7.54 1.44 -29.19
CA ILE A 50 -8.82 1.90 -28.64
C ILE A 50 -9.93 1.88 -29.71
N VAL A 51 -9.60 2.16 -30.98
CA VAL A 51 -10.56 2.20 -32.09
C VAL A 51 -10.93 0.81 -32.60
N PHE A 52 -10.00 -0.16 -32.51
CA PHE A 52 -10.20 -1.52 -33.02
C PHE A 52 -10.53 -2.56 -31.93
N ALA A 53 -10.49 -2.18 -30.65
CA ALA A 53 -11.02 -3.01 -29.58
C ALA A 53 -12.55 -3.08 -29.69
N GLU A 54 -13.07 -4.24 -30.14
CA GLU A 54 -14.51 -4.47 -30.22
C GLU A 54 -15.19 -4.26 -28.85
N PRO A 55 -16.37 -3.63 -28.80
CA PRO A 55 -17.12 -3.51 -27.56
C PRO A 55 -17.66 -4.89 -27.20
N SER A 56 -17.13 -5.48 -26.12
CA SER A 56 -17.74 -6.66 -25.50
C SER A 56 -19.06 -6.23 -24.86
N GLN A 57 -20.16 -6.36 -25.61
CA GLN A 57 -21.51 -6.31 -25.08
C GLN A 57 -21.78 -7.59 -24.28
N THR A 58 -21.93 -7.48 -22.96
CA THR A 58 -22.54 -8.54 -22.15
C THR A 58 -24.06 -8.43 -22.30
N GLN A 59 -24.65 -9.38 -23.03
CA GLN A 59 -26.10 -9.55 -23.12
C GLN A 59 -26.67 -10.18 -21.84
N GLU A 60 -27.69 -9.53 -21.33
CA GLU A 60 -28.68 -10.03 -20.38
C GLU A 60 -29.66 -10.97 -21.11
N GLN A 61 -29.85 -12.20 -20.63
CA GLN A 61 -31.02 -12.99 -21.01
C GLN A 61 -31.47 -13.94 -19.90
N ALA A 62 -32.64 -13.62 -19.34
CA ALA A 62 -33.40 -14.44 -18.42
C ALA A 62 -34.04 -15.64 -19.14
N LYS A 63 -34.02 -16.82 -18.49
CA LYS A 63 -35.03 -17.89 -18.63
C LYS A 63 -35.26 -18.54 -17.27
N SER A 64 -36.53 -18.74 -16.96
CA SER A 64 -37.13 -19.15 -15.69
C SER A 64 -37.12 -20.67 -15.43
N SER A 65 -36.76 -21.05 -14.19
CA SER A 65 -37.33 -22.06 -13.25
C SER A 65 -37.52 -23.53 -13.69
N PRO A 66 -37.38 -24.55 -12.78
CA PRO A 66 -37.99 -24.59 -11.43
C PRO A 66 -37.10 -24.96 -10.23
N GLN A 67 -37.61 -24.57 -9.05
CA GLN A 67 -37.06 -24.73 -7.70
C GLN A 67 -36.60 -26.15 -7.33
N THR A 68 -35.52 -26.23 -6.56
CA THR A 68 -35.35 -27.22 -5.47
C THR A 68 -34.56 -26.55 -4.34
N GLU A 69 -34.99 -26.83 -3.11
CA GLU A 69 -34.62 -26.20 -1.85
C GLU A 69 -33.14 -26.34 -1.44
N GLU A 70 -32.66 -25.26 -0.82
CA GLU A 70 -31.83 -25.20 0.39
C GLU A 70 -30.44 -25.90 0.43
N GLN A 71 -29.39 -25.07 0.37
CA GLN A 71 -28.29 -25.12 1.36
C GLN A 71 -27.54 -23.77 1.39
N LYS A 72 -27.59 -23.09 2.54
CA LYS A 72 -26.79 -21.89 2.86
C LYS A 72 -25.29 -22.24 2.89
N GLN A 73 -24.49 -21.62 2.02
CA GLN A 73 -23.05 -21.46 2.20
C GLN A 73 -22.73 -19.99 2.53
N PRO A 74 -21.77 -19.72 3.43
CA PRO A 74 -21.45 -18.37 3.89
C PRO A 74 -20.78 -17.56 2.79
N GLN A 75 -21.12 -16.27 2.73
CA GLN A 75 -20.54 -15.25 1.83
C GLN A 75 -19.02 -15.35 1.78
N LYS A 76 -18.49 -15.66 0.59
CA LYS A 76 -17.08 -15.53 0.26
C LYS A 76 -16.75 -14.03 0.16
N ASN A 77 -16.29 -13.44 1.25
CA ASN A 77 -15.70 -12.10 1.21
C ASN A 77 -14.49 -12.16 0.27
N SER A 78 -14.60 -11.50 -0.87
CA SER A 78 -13.51 -11.34 -1.82
C SER A 78 -12.51 -10.36 -1.23
N TYR A 79 -11.37 -10.85 -0.74
CA TYR A 79 -10.26 -9.99 -0.36
C TYR A 79 -9.74 -9.19 -1.55
N LEU A 80 -9.26 -7.97 -1.32
CA LEU A 80 -8.65 -7.14 -2.37
C LEU A 80 -7.24 -7.62 -2.69
N SER A 81 -6.88 -7.54 -3.97
CA SER A 81 -5.48 -7.47 -4.40
C SER A 81 -4.97 -6.02 -4.34
N SER A 82 -3.65 -5.85 -4.37
CA SER A 82 -2.98 -4.54 -4.39
C SER A 82 -3.40 -3.62 -5.56
N ASP A 83 -3.96 -4.17 -6.63
CA ASP A 83 -4.27 -3.43 -7.85
C ASP A 83 -5.72 -2.87 -7.86
N GLN A 84 -6.50 -3.18 -6.83
CA GLN A 84 -7.90 -2.78 -6.70
C GLN A 84 -8.03 -1.53 -5.82
N GLU A 85 -8.85 -0.57 -6.24
CA GLU A 85 -9.09 0.67 -5.48
C GLU A 85 -9.75 0.35 -4.14
N CYS A 86 -9.16 0.85 -3.06
CA CYS A 86 -9.68 0.67 -1.71
C CYS A 86 -10.85 1.61 -1.50
N THR A 87 -12.01 1.03 -1.17
CA THR A 87 -13.18 1.77 -0.72
C THR A 87 -13.58 1.31 0.66
N LYS A 88 -14.37 2.12 1.37
CA LYS A 88 -14.86 1.77 2.71
C LYS A 88 -15.60 0.41 2.77
N ASP A 89 -16.25 0.04 1.67
CA ASP A 89 -16.99 -1.22 1.50
C ASP A 89 -16.08 -2.42 1.21
N ASN A 90 -14.85 -2.17 0.75
CA ASN A 90 -13.91 -3.13 0.19
C ASN A 90 -12.47 -2.77 0.62
N LYS A 91 -12.21 -2.77 1.93
CA LYS A 91 -10.93 -2.30 2.52
C LYS A 91 -10.02 -3.37 3.12
N ILE A 92 -10.41 -4.64 2.98
CA ILE A 92 -9.68 -5.77 3.58
C ILE A 92 -8.89 -6.50 2.49
N TYR A 93 -7.58 -6.51 2.65
CA TYR A 93 -6.64 -7.27 1.81
C TYR A 93 -6.40 -8.65 2.40
N ALA A 94 -6.03 -9.60 1.55
CA ALA A 94 -5.80 -10.99 1.98
C ALA A 94 -4.61 -11.09 2.93
N THR A 95 -3.53 -10.37 2.63
CA THR A 95 -2.29 -10.38 3.40
C THR A 95 -1.89 -8.98 3.85
N ALA A 96 -1.04 -8.89 4.87
CA ALA A 96 -0.45 -7.62 5.26
C ALA A 96 0.47 -7.07 4.16
N LYS A 97 1.11 -7.95 3.39
CA LYS A 97 1.91 -7.56 2.23
C LYS A 97 1.07 -6.78 1.20
N ASP A 98 -0.06 -7.35 0.76
CA ASP A 98 -0.94 -6.73 -0.24
C ASP A 98 -1.45 -5.36 0.24
N ALA A 99 -1.82 -5.26 1.53
CA ALA A 99 -2.23 -4.00 2.13
C ALA A 99 -1.09 -2.96 2.09
N MET A 100 0.13 -3.34 2.48
CA MET A 100 1.27 -2.41 2.52
C MET A 100 1.72 -1.99 1.12
N GLU A 101 1.68 -2.89 0.13
CA GLU A 101 1.97 -2.57 -1.28
C GLU A 101 0.97 -1.55 -1.83
N TYR A 102 -0.33 -1.73 -1.55
CA TYR A 102 -1.36 -0.78 -1.96
C TYR A 102 -1.10 0.63 -1.39
N PHE A 103 -0.80 0.73 -0.09
CA PHE A 103 -0.56 2.03 0.53
C PHE A 103 0.79 2.64 0.15
N SER A 104 1.75 1.84 -0.31
CA SER A 104 3.02 2.31 -0.86
C SER A 104 3.82 3.24 0.07
N ASP A 105 3.63 3.09 1.39
CA ASP A 105 4.34 3.90 2.40
C ASP A 105 5.68 3.25 2.82
N TYR A 106 5.82 1.92 2.63
CA TYR A 106 7.00 1.13 2.99
C TYR A 106 7.23 0.01 1.96
N TYR A 107 8.50 -0.33 1.73
CA TYR A 107 8.95 -1.20 0.65
C TYR A 107 9.99 -2.23 1.12
N PRO A 108 9.92 -3.49 0.66
CA PRO A 108 10.97 -4.48 0.92
C PRO A 108 12.32 -4.10 0.30
N GLU A 109 12.32 -3.47 -0.87
CA GLU A 109 13.51 -3.20 -1.70
C GLU A 109 14.51 -2.26 -1.02
N ASN A 110 14.02 -1.32 -0.21
CA ASN A 110 14.84 -0.39 0.57
C ASN A 110 14.89 -0.75 2.07
N ASN A 111 14.49 -1.98 2.41
CA ASN A 111 14.47 -2.51 3.77
C ASN A 111 13.56 -1.74 4.74
N THR A 112 12.61 -0.96 4.24
CA THR A 112 11.65 -0.21 5.08
C THR A 112 10.44 -1.06 5.47
N LEU A 113 10.15 -2.15 4.77
CA LEU A 113 9.14 -3.16 5.12
C LEU A 113 9.78 -4.55 5.25
N GLU A 114 9.40 -5.29 6.29
CA GLU A 114 9.61 -6.74 6.35
C GLU A 114 8.36 -7.41 6.94
N ILE A 115 7.85 -8.43 6.25
CA ILE A 115 6.85 -9.34 6.80
C ILE A 115 7.59 -10.50 7.47
N ILE A 116 7.67 -10.48 8.79
CA ILE A 116 8.40 -11.48 9.59
C ILE A 116 7.59 -12.79 9.69
N SER A 117 6.26 -12.68 9.81
CA SER A 117 5.34 -13.82 9.84
C SER A 117 3.93 -13.38 9.49
N GLU A 118 3.18 -14.17 8.72
CA GLU A 118 1.77 -13.90 8.39
C GLU A 118 0.79 -14.43 9.46
N SER A 119 1.19 -15.43 10.25
CA SER A 119 0.32 -16.04 11.27
C SER A 119 1.12 -16.63 12.44
N PRO A 120 1.07 -16.03 13.65
CA PRO A 120 0.47 -14.73 13.95
C PRO A 120 1.18 -13.59 13.20
N LEU A 121 0.45 -12.55 12.78
CA LEU A 121 1.04 -11.46 12.01
C LEU A 121 2.15 -10.74 12.79
N LYS A 122 3.34 -10.67 12.20
CA LYS A 122 4.50 -9.93 12.68
C LYS A 122 5.10 -9.15 11.51
N ILE A 123 5.20 -7.83 11.67
CA ILE A 123 5.75 -6.93 10.66
C ILE A 123 6.81 -6.02 11.27
N ARG A 124 7.73 -5.57 10.43
CA ARG A 124 8.67 -4.49 10.75
C ARG A 124 8.46 -3.35 9.77
N LEU A 125 8.30 -2.15 10.31
CA LEU A 125 8.23 -0.91 9.53
C LEU A 125 9.38 -0.01 9.97
N SER A 126 10.28 0.27 9.04
CA SER A 126 11.52 0.98 9.29
C SER A 126 11.61 2.25 8.46
N PRO A 127 11.17 3.41 8.99
CA PRO A 127 11.30 4.68 8.29
C PRO A 127 12.76 5.01 7.94
N GLN A 128 12.96 5.69 6.83
CA GLN A 128 14.26 6.23 6.47
C GLN A 128 14.58 7.49 7.27
N ALA A 129 15.82 7.61 7.74
CA ALA A 129 16.34 8.78 8.41
C ALA A 129 17.86 8.90 8.20
N VAL A 130 18.46 10.01 8.60
CA VAL A 130 19.93 10.20 8.56
C VAL A 130 20.52 10.25 9.96
N SER A 131 21.81 9.90 10.09
CA SER A 131 22.46 9.79 11.39
C SER A 131 22.48 11.11 12.17
N ASN A 132 22.49 12.25 11.48
CA ASN A 132 22.49 13.58 12.07
C ASN A 132 21.09 14.16 12.33
N ASP A 133 20.01 13.42 12.06
CA ASP A 133 18.67 13.85 12.49
C ASP A 133 18.63 14.00 14.01
N ILE A 134 17.91 15.03 14.47
CA ILE A 134 17.71 15.30 15.89
C ILE A 134 16.98 14.12 16.55
N VAL A 135 17.31 13.85 17.81
CA VAL A 135 16.80 12.69 18.57
C VAL A 135 15.27 12.64 18.56
N ASP A 136 14.61 13.79 18.76
CA ASP A 136 13.16 13.87 18.80
C ASP A 136 12.50 13.48 17.47
N VAL A 137 13.12 13.83 16.33
CA VAL A 137 12.62 13.42 15.01
C VAL A 137 12.75 11.92 14.84
N LYS A 138 13.87 11.33 15.25
CA LYS A 138 14.08 9.87 15.20
C LYS A 138 13.06 9.12 16.06
N GLU A 139 12.77 9.64 17.25
CA GLU A 139 11.73 9.14 18.14
C GLU A 139 10.36 9.19 17.46
N LEU A 140 9.94 10.37 16.99
CA LEU A 140 8.63 10.56 16.37
C LEU A 140 8.43 9.68 15.13
N LEU A 141 9.43 9.55 14.25
CA LEU A 141 9.37 8.68 13.08
C LEU A 141 9.12 7.22 13.48
N THR A 142 9.88 6.73 14.45
CA THR A 142 9.78 5.33 14.92
C THR A 142 8.44 5.05 15.59
N LYS A 143 7.98 5.95 16.48
CA LYS A 143 6.68 5.82 17.14
C LYS A 143 5.52 5.85 16.14
N ARG A 144 5.56 6.76 15.16
CA ARG A 144 4.51 6.89 14.12
C ARG A 144 4.43 5.65 13.24
N ALA A 145 5.57 5.02 12.93
CA ALA A 145 5.59 3.79 12.17
C ALA A 145 4.93 2.63 12.92
N VAL A 146 5.16 2.50 14.24
CA VAL A 146 4.44 1.54 15.07
C VAL A 146 2.93 1.77 15.04
N VAL A 147 2.49 3.01 15.29
CA VAL A 147 1.07 3.38 15.24
C VAL A 147 0.48 3.05 13.86
N TYR A 148 1.14 3.49 12.80
CA TYR A 148 0.73 3.20 11.43
C TYR A 148 0.56 1.69 11.20
N GLY A 149 1.57 0.89 11.53
CA GLY A 149 1.55 -0.56 11.31
C GLY A 149 0.44 -1.26 12.08
N VAL A 150 0.21 -0.86 13.34
CA VAL A 150 -0.85 -1.43 14.18
C VAL A 150 -2.21 -1.21 13.53
N TYR A 151 -2.55 0.04 13.19
CA TYR A 151 -3.88 0.35 12.69
C TYR A 151 -4.08 -0.10 11.25
N ARG A 152 -3.07 -0.01 10.37
CA ARG A 152 -3.16 -0.57 9.02
C ARG A 152 -3.41 -2.06 9.04
N ALA A 153 -2.63 -2.81 9.82
CA ALA A 153 -2.80 -4.25 9.92
C ALA A 153 -4.20 -4.62 10.43
N LEU A 154 -4.65 -4.00 11.52
CA LEU A 154 -5.92 -4.36 12.17
C LEU A 154 -7.17 -3.84 11.42
N ILE A 155 -7.04 -2.77 10.62
CA ILE A 155 -8.14 -2.22 9.81
C ILE A 155 -8.23 -2.91 8.47
N ASN A 156 -7.09 -3.14 7.80
CA ASN A 156 -7.04 -3.49 6.38
C ASN A 156 -6.66 -4.95 6.11
N THR A 157 -6.58 -5.81 7.12
CA THR A 157 -6.30 -7.25 6.95
C THR A 157 -7.28 -8.08 7.82
N PRO A 158 -7.42 -9.40 7.58
CA PRO A 158 -8.24 -10.27 8.42
C PRO A 158 -7.63 -10.55 9.81
N ASN A 159 -6.47 -9.99 10.14
CA ASN A 159 -5.78 -10.26 11.39
C ASN A 159 -6.42 -9.53 12.58
N ASP A 160 -6.74 -10.28 13.63
CA ASP A 160 -7.23 -9.73 14.91
C ASP A 160 -6.10 -9.42 15.91
N LYS A 161 -4.86 -9.74 15.55
CA LYS A 161 -3.66 -9.50 16.36
C LYS A 161 -2.47 -9.22 15.45
N VAL A 162 -1.63 -8.27 15.85
CA VAL A 162 -0.41 -7.92 15.12
C VAL A 162 0.73 -7.68 16.10
N THR A 163 1.95 -8.04 15.68
CA THR A 163 3.19 -7.55 16.28
C THR A 163 3.86 -6.59 15.32
N VAL A 164 4.15 -5.37 15.76
CA VAL A 164 4.82 -4.36 14.96
C VAL A 164 6.13 -3.99 15.63
N THR A 165 7.23 -4.10 14.89
CA THR A 165 8.55 -3.60 15.27
C THR A 165 8.89 -2.38 14.42
N SER A 166 9.51 -1.36 15.00
CA SER A 166 10.06 -0.24 14.24
C SER A 166 11.41 0.19 14.78
N TYR A 167 12.32 0.46 13.84
CA TYR A 167 13.58 1.17 14.00
C TYR A 167 13.91 1.86 12.67
N LEU A 168 14.81 2.82 12.66
CA LEU A 168 15.19 3.59 11.50
C LEU A 168 16.27 2.92 10.67
N VAL A 169 16.18 3.07 9.35
CA VAL A 169 17.23 2.70 8.39
C VAL A 169 17.74 3.93 7.67
N ASP A 170 18.97 3.88 7.15
CA ASP A 170 19.46 4.88 6.20
C ASP A 170 18.90 4.63 4.79
N PHE A 171 19.32 5.46 3.84
CA PHE A 171 18.93 5.34 2.44
C PHE A 171 19.51 4.11 1.72
N ASP A 172 20.51 3.43 2.33
CA ASP A 172 21.01 2.12 1.87
C ASP A 172 20.24 0.95 2.50
N GLY A 173 19.24 1.23 3.35
CA GLY A 173 18.47 0.22 4.09
C GLY A 173 19.20 -0.34 5.31
N LYS A 174 20.32 0.24 5.75
CA LYS A 174 21.05 -0.21 6.94
C LYS A 174 20.45 0.42 8.19
N LYS A 175 20.27 -0.36 9.25
CA LYS A 175 19.77 0.15 10.54
C LYS A 175 20.70 1.23 11.09
N LEU A 176 20.13 2.36 11.51
CA LEU A 176 20.89 3.43 12.17
C LEU A 176 21.33 3.00 13.57
N LYS A 177 22.59 3.28 13.92
CA LYS A 177 23.20 2.90 15.20
C LYS A 177 22.46 3.48 16.40
N ASP A 178 22.07 4.75 16.31
CA ASP A 178 21.39 5.48 17.38
C ASP A 178 19.86 5.52 17.16
N SER A 179 19.33 4.51 16.46
CA SER A 179 17.90 4.39 16.27
C SER A 179 17.20 4.00 17.57
N PRO A 180 16.12 4.69 17.97
CA PRO A 180 15.19 4.10 18.92
C PRO A 180 14.54 2.86 18.29
N GLU A 181 14.10 1.93 19.13
CA GLU A 181 13.45 0.71 18.69
C GLU A 181 12.26 0.40 19.59
N TYR A 182 11.12 0.17 18.95
CA TYR A 182 9.88 -0.15 19.64
C TYR A 182 9.25 -1.39 19.04
N THR A 183 8.73 -2.25 19.91
CA THR A 183 7.93 -3.41 19.54
C THR A 183 6.67 -3.42 20.38
N THR A 184 5.54 -3.67 19.74
CA THR A 184 4.26 -3.95 20.43
C THR A 184 3.57 -5.13 19.79
N THR A 185 2.94 -5.95 20.62
CA THR A 185 1.97 -6.96 20.21
C THR A 185 0.62 -6.57 20.78
N ILE A 186 -0.38 -6.43 19.92
CA ILE A 186 -1.70 -5.93 20.30
C ILE A 186 -2.82 -6.58 19.50
N THR A 187 -3.97 -6.76 20.13
CA THR A 187 -5.20 -7.26 19.49
C THR A 187 -6.12 -6.13 19.04
N LYS A 188 -7.02 -6.43 18.11
CA LYS A 188 -8.03 -5.48 17.60
C LYS A 188 -8.90 -4.86 18.71
N PRO A 189 -9.42 -5.62 19.70
CA PRO A 189 -10.17 -5.04 20.81
C PRO A 189 -9.31 -4.12 21.69
N GLN A 190 -8.06 -4.49 21.99
CA GLN A 190 -7.16 -3.66 22.79
C GLN A 190 -6.84 -2.33 22.09
N ALA A 191 -6.53 -2.36 20.79
CA ALA A 191 -6.28 -1.16 20.01
C ALA A 191 -7.53 -0.25 19.97
N LEU A 192 -8.73 -0.83 19.85
CA LEU A 192 -9.99 -0.10 19.87
C LEU A 192 -10.23 0.60 21.22
N GLU A 193 -10.01 -0.10 22.33
CA GLU A 193 -10.20 0.48 23.67
C GLU A 193 -9.20 1.61 23.96
N ILE A 194 -7.99 1.53 23.42
CA ILE A 194 -7.01 2.63 23.53
C ILE A 194 -7.46 3.84 22.70
N ILE A 195 -7.74 3.67 21.40
CA ILE A 195 -8.03 4.81 20.52
C ILE A 195 -9.29 5.56 20.93
N LYS A 196 -10.29 4.88 21.50
CA LYS A 196 -11.54 5.47 22.00
C LYS A 196 -11.32 6.58 23.02
N LYS A 197 -10.22 6.54 23.78
CA LYS A 197 -9.87 7.58 24.76
C LYS A 197 -9.51 8.91 24.10
N TYR A 198 -9.08 8.88 22.84
CA TYR A 198 -8.58 10.04 22.09
C TYR A 198 -9.54 10.44 20.96
N ILE A 199 -10.21 9.46 20.35
CA ILE A 199 -11.11 9.64 19.21
C ILE A 199 -12.37 8.78 19.45
N PRO A 200 -13.57 9.38 19.53
CA PRO A 200 -14.83 8.69 19.71
C PRO A 200 -15.16 7.94 18.41
N VAL A 201 -14.82 6.66 18.41
CA VAL A 201 -15.14 5.71 17.33
C VAL A 201 -15.78 4.46 17.91
N ASN A 202 -16.70 3.85 17.17
CA ASN A 202 -17.30 2.58 17.59
C ASN A 202 -16.46 1.38 17.17
N ASN A 203 -15.71 1.52 16.08
CA ASN A 203 -14.83 0.49 15.53
C ASN A 203 -13.63 1.14 14.82
N LEU A 204 -12.53 0.39 14.67
CA LEU A 204 -11.29 0.91 14.05
C LEU A 204 -11.48 1.38 12.60
N SER A 205 -12.51 0.87 11.94
CA SER A 205 -12.81 1.13 10.55
C SER A 205 -13.27 2.57 10.29
N GLU A 206 -13.68 3.29 11.35
CA GLU A 206 -14.01 4.73 11.35
C GLU A 206 -12.77 5.63 11.39
N LEU A 207 -11.56 5.06 11.59
CA LEU A 207 -10.31 5.81 11.52
C LEU A 207 -9.85 6.08 10.09
N THR A 208 -10.51 5.49 9.09
CA THR A 208 -10.27 5.71 7.66
C THR A 208 -11.47 6.34 6.97
N ASP A 209 -11.21 7.18 5.97
CA ASP A 209 -12.23 7.73 5.07
C ASP A 209 -12.57 6.77 3.91
N ASP A 210 -13.39 7.25 2.97
CA ASP A 210 -13.88 6.45 1.85
C ASP A 210 -12.78 6.09 0.84
N SER A 211 -11.63 6.77 0.87
CA SER A 211 -10.42 6.46 0.09
C SER A 211 -9.44 5.55 0.83
N CYS A 212 -9.85 4.99 1.98
CA CYS A 212 -9.00 4.24 2.90
C CYS A 212 -7.79 5.02 3.45
N SER A 213 -7.79 6.35 3.29
CA SER A 213 -6.84 7.23 3.94
C SER A 213 -7.20 7.37 5.42
N PHE A 214 -6.21 7.56 6.27
CA PHE A 214 -6.49 7.90 7.67
C PHE A 214 -7.21 9.24 7.76
N THR A 215 -8.27 9.29 8.57
CA THR A 215 -9.04 10.52 8.78
C THR A 215 -8.17 11.66 9.30
N ALA A 216 -8.57 12.90 9.00
CA ALA A 216 -7.90 14.10 9.51
C ALA A 216 -7.72 14.05 11.03
N ARG A 217 -8.74 13.61 11.76
CA ARG A 217 -8.69 13.50 13.22
C ARG A 217 -7.68 12.47 13.73
N PHE A 218 -7.55 11.32 13.05
CA PHE A 218 -6.53 10.35 13.42
C PHE A 218 -5.13 10.84 13.08
N ASN A 219 -4.96 11.53 11.95
CA ASN A 219 -3.69 12.16 11.60
C ASN A 219 -3.32 13.32 12.54
N GLU A 220 -4.28 14.13 13.01
CA GLU A 220 -4.03 15.15 14.04
C GLU A 220 -3.44 14.55 15.33
N LEU A 221 -3.90 13.37 15.75
CA LEU A 221 -3.31 12.67 16.90
C LEU A 221 -1.92 12.11 16.56
N ARG A 222 -1.77 11.47 15.40
CA ARG A 222 -0.51 10.82 14.99
C ARG A 222 0.63 11.80 14.69
N PHE A 223 0.29 13.00 14.23
CA PHE A 223 1.24 14.07 13.89
C PHE A 223 1.23 15.22 14.90
N ASP A 224 0.80 14.97 16.13
CA ASP A 224 0.86 15.97 17.20
C ASP A 224 2.28 16.12 17.78
N ASP A 225 3.11 16.87 17.06
CA ASP A 225 4.47 17.20 17.49
C ASP A 225 4.52 18.21 18.64
N SER A 226 3.36 18.81 18.98
CA SER A 226 3.23 19.74 20.10
C SER A 226 2.92 19.05 21.44
N GLY A 227 2.55 17.77 21.40
CA GLY A 227 2.09 17.00 22.56
C GLY A 227 0.70 17.39 23.10
N LYS A 228 0.02 18.38 22.51
CA LYS A 228 -1.27 18.92 23.00
C LYS A 228 -2.44 17.97 22.82
N LYS A 229 -2.38 17.08 21.84
CA LYS A 229 -3.37 16.03 21.53
C LYS A 229 -3.02 14.70 22.19
N GLY A 230 -1.82 14.56 22.76
CA GLY A 230 -1.44 13.44 23.60
C GLY A 230 -0.86 12.24 22.84
N PHE A 231 -0.16 12.48 21.73
CA PHE A 231 0.47 11.42 20.93
C PHE A 231 1.36 10.48 21.76
N ASP A 232 2.22 11.03 22.62
CA ASP A 232 3.13 10.21 23.43
C ASP A 232 2.38 9.34 24.46
N THR A 233 1.35 9.87 25.10
CA THR A 233 0.51 9.08 26.02
C THR A 233 -0.20 7.95 25.27
N PHE A 234 -0.79 8.26 24.12
CA PHE A 234 -1.43 7.29 23.25
C PHE A 234 -0.46 6.17 22.81
N PHE A 235 0.75 6.56 22.38
CA PHE A 235 1.79 5.62 21.99
C PHE A 235 2.24 4.74 23.17
N ASN A 236 2.47 5.34 24.34
CA ASN A 236 2.88 4.62 25.54
C ASN A 236 1.83 3.59 25.97
N GLU A 237 0.55 3.94 25.91
CA GLU A 237 -0.53 2.99 26.13
C GLU A 237 -0.47 1.81 25.15
N LEU A 238 -0.32 2.08 23.85
CA LEU A 238 -0.20 1.03 22.81
C LEU A 238 0.94 0.04 23.06
N ILE A 239 2.11 0.51 23.49
CA ILE A 239 3.27 -0.37 23.74
C ILE A 239 3.26 -1.00 25.14
N SER A 240 2.48 -0.47 26.08
CA SER A 240 2.37 -1.00 27.45
C SER A 240 1.49 -2.24 27.55
N VAL A 241 0.52 -2.42 26.64
CA VAL A 241 -0.39 -3.58 26.62
C VAL A 241 0.36 -4.91 26.36
N SER A 242 1.57 -4.83 25.83
CA SER A 242 2.43 -5.99 25.55
C SER A 242 3.28 -6.44 26.73
N LYS A 243 3.30 -5.68 27.83
CA LYS A 243 4.02 -5.99 29.07
C LYS A 243 3.11 -6.70 30.06
#